data_AF-A0A932VF94-F1
#
_entry.id   AF-A0A932VF94-F1
#
_cell.length_a   1.000
_cell.length_b   1.000
_cell.length_c   1.000
_cell.angle_alpha   90.00
_cell.angle_beta   90.00
_cell.angle_gamma   90.00
#
_symmetry.space_group_name_H-M   'P 1'
#
loop_
_entity.id
_entity.type
_entity.pdbx_description
1 polymer ?
#
loop_
_entity_poly.entity_id
_entity_poly.type
_entity_poly.pdbx_seq_one_letter_code
_entity_poly.pdbx_strand_id
1 'polypeptide(L)'
;MQKSLHELQKNIQDHNVSNGAAALAYYLFLAIFPAMIFLLSLLPYLGIPNLQQAIMELLGQLLPAQAAQAFTGAVQEVVANKNGGLLSFGALGTLWAASSGMLAIMQQLNIVNGVKESRSFFKARGVAVLLMIAFG
;
A
#
# COMPACT_ATOMS: atom_id res chain seq x y z
N MET A 1 -32.33 20.26 13.68
CA MET A 1 -30.89 20.39 13.36
C MET A 1 -29.97 19.84 14.45
N GLN A 2 -30.12 20.19 15.74
CA GLN A 2 -29.28 19.62 16.81
C GLN A 2 -29.48 18.10 17.07
N LYS A 3 -30.71 17.59 16.88
CA LYS A 3 -31.00 16.14 17.00
C LYS A 3 -30.33 15.28 15.93
N SER A 4 -30.20 15.78 14.68
CA SER A 4 -29.55 15.03 13.61
C SER A 4 -28.04 14.92 13.81
N LEU A 5 -27.38 15.92 14.41
CA LEU A 5 -25.96 15.86 14.74
C LEU A 5 -25.66 14.83 15.85
N HIS A 6 -26.55 14.71 16.84
CA HIS A 6 -26.43 13.69 17.88
C HIS A 6 -26.65 12.28 17.33
N GLU A 7 -27.61 12.08 16.42
CA GLU A 7 -27.80 10.78 15.75
C GLU A 7 -26.64 10.43 14.82
N LEU A 8 -26.03 11.41 14.14
CA LEU A 8 -24.83 11.19 13.34
C LEU A 8 -23.61 10.82 14.21
N GLN A 9 -23.37 11.52 15.32
CA GLN A 9 -22.30 11.14 16.26
C GLN A 9 -22.52 9.75 16.85
N LYS A 10 -23.77 9.44 17.22
CA LYS A 10 -24.13 8.14 17.75
C LYS A 10 -23.98 7.03 16.69
N ASN A 11 -24.39 7.26 15.44
CA ASN A 11 -24.17 6.29 14.35
C ASN A 11 -22.69 6.13 13.97
N ILE A 12 -21.85 7.16 14.12
CA ILE A 12 -20.39 7.03 13.94
C ILE A 12 -19.75 6.18 15.05
N GLN A 13 -20.29 6.23 16.27
CA GLN A 13 -19.84 5.38 17.40
C GLN A 13 -20.45 3.97 17.37
N ASP A 14 -21.73 3.83 17.03
CA ASP A 14 -22.49 2.58 17.05
C ASP A 14 -22.24 1.73 15.80
N HIS A 15 -21.88 2.34 14.67
CA HIS A 15 -21.43 1.61 13.51
C HIS A 15 -19.92 1.43 13.59
N ASN A 16 -19.45 0.22 13.35
CA ASN A 16 -18.04 -0.20 13.31
C ASN A 16 -17.15 0.59 12.31
N VAL A 17 -17.55 1.78 11.87
CA VAL A 17 -16.84 2.73 11.02
C VAL A 17 -15.44 3.02 11.54
N SER A 18 -15.30 3.24 12.85
CA SER A 18 -13.99 3.46 13.46
C SER A 18 -13.12 2.20 13.40
N ASN A 19 -13.71 1.02 13.61
CA ASN A 19 -13.00 -0.27 13.51
C ASN A 19 -12.60 -0.60 12.06
N GLY A 20 -13.47 -0.32 11.08
CA GLY A 20 -13.18 -0.50 9.67
C GLY A 20 -12.14 0.48 9.15
N ALA A 21 -12.17 1.74 9.61
CA ALA A 21 -11.14 2.72 9.32
C ALA A 21 -9.77 2.33 9.93
N ALA A 22 -9.76 1.83 11.17
CA ALA A 22 -8.55 1.32 11.81
C ALA A 22 -8.00 0.09 11.08
N ALA A 23 -8.86 -0.84 10.67
CA ALA A 23 -8.45 -2.01 9.88
C ALA A 23 -7.89 -1.60 8.50
N LEU A 24 -8.53 -0.63 7.82
CA LEU A 24 -8.04 -0.08 6.57
C LEU A 24 -6.65 0.56 6.74
N ALA A 25 -6.49 1.42 7.76
CA ALA A 25 -5.21 2.05 8.07
C ALA A 25 -4.12 1.01 8.37
N TYR A 26 -4.46 -0.05 9.12
CA TYR A 26 -3.55 -1.16 9.39
C TYR A 26 -3.11 -1.89 8.11
N TYR A 27 -4.05 -2.22 7.21
CA TYR A 27 -3.70 -2.88 5.95
C TYR A 27 -2.91 -1.99 5.01
N LEU A 28 -3.21 -0.69 4.93
CA LEU A 28 -2.42 0.28 4.17
C LEU A 28 -1.01 0.40 4.75
N PHE A 29 -0.86 0.47 6.07
CA PHE A 29 0.44 0.52 6.72
C PHE A 29 1.28 -0.72 6.42
N LEU A 30 0.68 -1.91 6.50
CA LEU A 30 1.34 -3.16 6.10
C LEU A 30 1.70 -3.19 4.61
N ALA A 31 0.92 -2.53 3.74
CA ALA A 31 1.18 -2.46 2.31
C ALA A 31 2.40 -1.61 1.93
N ILE A 32 2.84 -0.70 2.82
CA ILE A 32 3.98 0.19 2.55
C ILE A 32 5.26 -0.62 2.31
N PHE A 33 5.52 -1.67 3.10
CA PHE A 33 6.75 -2.46 2.95
C PHE A 33 6.82 -3.22 1.61
N PRO A 34 5.83 -4.04 1.21
CA PRO A 34 5.83 -4.68 -0.10
C PRO A 34 5.85 -3.66 -1.26
N ALA A 35 5.12 -2.54 -1.12
CA ALA A 35 5.09 -1.49 -2.15
C ALA A 35 6.46 -0.86 -2.34
N MET A 36 7.18 -0.54 -1.26
CA MET A 36 8.55 -0.03 -1.33
C MET A 36 9.48 -1.04 -2.02
N ILE A 37 9.41 -2.32 -1.65
CA ILE A 37 10.22 -3.37 -2.29
C ILE A 37 9.91 -3.45 -3.78
N PHE A 38 8.64 -3.45 -4.17
CA PHE A 38 8.22 -3.48 -5.57
C PHE A 38 8.75 -2.27 -6.35
N LEU A 39 8.56 -1.05 -5.83
CA LEU A 39 9.00 0.18 -6.48
C LEU A 39 10.54 0.20 -6.64
N LEU A 40 11.28 -0.15 -5.59
CA LEU A 40 12.74 -0.22 -5.63
C LEU A 40 13.23 -1.29 -6.61
N SER A 41 12.57 -2.46 -6.66
CA SER A 41 12.91 -3.53 -7.58
C SER A 41 12.54 -3.23 -9.03
N LEU A 42 11.61 -2.30 -9.27
CA LEU A 42 11.18 -1.87 -10.59
C LEU A 42 12.18 -0.89 -11.22
N LEU A 43 12.86 -0.07 -10.41
CA LEU A 43 13.79 0.98 -10.87
C LEU A 43 14.83 0.48 -11.91
N PRO A 44 15.51 -0.67 -11.74
CA PRO A 44 16.47 -1.19 -12.72
C PRO A 44 15.86 -1.53 -14.10
N TYR A 45 14.55 -1.77 -14.14
CA TYR A 45 13.83 -2.13 -15.36
C TYR A 45 13.38 -0.92 -16.18
N LEU A 46 13.33 0.28 -15.58
CA LEU A 46 12.91 1.51 -16.27
C LEU A 46 13.96 2.06 -17.24
N GLY A 47 15.19 1.53 -17.21
CA GLY A 47 16.25 1.95 -18.14
C GLY A 47 16.68 3.41 -17.98
N ILE A 48 16.47 4.01 -16.82
CA ILE A 48 16.84 5.41 -16.55
C ILE A 48 18.37 5.53 -16.58
N PRO A 49 18.95 6.32 -17.50
CA PRO A 49 20.38 6.50 -17.58
C PRO A 49 20.90 7.18 -16.31
N ASN A 50 22.03 6.70 -15.81
CA ASN A 50 22.72 7.26 -14.64
C ASN A 50 21.90 7.31 -13.34
N LEU A 51 20.85 6.50 -13.19
CA LEU A 51 20.01 6.46 -11.99
C LEU A 51 20.82 6.21 -10.72
N GLN A 52 21.81 5.32 -10.80
CA GLN A 52 22.70 5.03 -9.68
C GLN A 52 23.50 6.27 -9.26
N GLN A 53 24.10 7.01 -10.20
CA GLN A 53 24.84 8.23 -9.87
C GLN A 53 23.90 9.28 -9.26
N ALA A 54 22.70 9.46 -9.80
CA ALA A 54 21.73 10.42 -9.28
C ALA A 54 21.34 10.13 -7.81
N ILE A 55 21.11 8.86 -7.46
CA ILE A 55 20.81 8.46 -6.08
C ILE A 55 22.02 8.69 -5.17
N MET A 56 23.22 8.34 -5.63
CA MET A 56 24.46 8.51 -4.88
C MET A 56 24.81 9.99 -4.62
N GLU A 57 24.58 10.86 -5.61
CA GLU A 57 24.72 12.31 -5.46
C GLU A 57 23.73 12.86 -4.44
N LEU A 58 22.46 12.44 -4.50
CA LEU A 58 21.45 12.85 -3.53
C LEU A 58 21.81 12.42 -2.10
N LEU A 59 22.26 11.17 -1.93
CA LEU A 59 22.73 10.69 -0.63
C LEU A 59 23.94 11.46 -0.12
N GLY A 60 24.88 11.80 -1.01
CA GLY A 60 26.05 12.61 -0.67
C GLY A 60 25.72 14.06 -0.28
N GLN A 61 24.61 14.62 -0.78
CA GLN A 61 24.13 15.95 -0.41
C GLN A 61 23.34 15.96 0.90
N LEU A 62 22.57 14.91 1.17
CA LEU A 62 21.67 14.84 2.33
C LEU A 62 22.31 14.23 3.57
N LEU A 63 23.34 13.39 3.41
CA LEU A 63 23.94 12.63 4.50
C LEU A 63 25.44 12.92 4.68
N PRO A 64 25.96 12.89 5.91
CA PRO A 64 27.40 12.83 6.16
C PRO A 64 28.04 11.61 5.49
N ALA A 65 29.31 11.72 5.11
CA ALA A 65 30.03 10.70 4.33
C ALA A 65 29.93 9.27 4.91
N GLN A 66 30.00 9.11 6.23
CA GLN A 66 29.89 7.79 6.88
C GLN A 66 28.50 7.17 6.71
N ALA A 67 27.44 7.99 6.76
CA ALA A 67 26.08 7.53 6.54
C ALA A 67 25.83 7.23 5.05
N ALA A 68 26.32 8.06 4.13
CA ALA A 68 26.21 7.81 2.69
C ALA A 68 26.91 6.50 2.26
N GLN A 69 28.08 6.18 2.83
CA GLN A 69 28.77 4.90 2.59
C GLN A 69 27.94 3.69 3.00
N ALA A 70 27.20 3.78 4.11
CA ALA A 70 26.34 2.70 4.57
C ALA A 70 25.22 2.34 3.57
N PHE A 71 24.74 3.32 2.81
CA PHE A 71 23.69 3.12 1.79
C PHE A 71 24.24 2.75 0.40
N THR A 72 25.53 2.98 0.16
CA THR A 72 26.15 2.78 -1.17
C THR A 72 26.01 1.33 -1.66
N GLY A 73 26.27 0.35 -0.78
CA GLY A 73 26.15 -1.07 -1.11
C GLY A 73 24.70 -1.47 -1.41
N ALA A 74 23.75 -0.99 -0.61
CA ALA A 74 22.32 -1.26 -0.82
C ALA A 74 21.82 -0.67 -2.14
N VAL A 75 22.22 0.56 -2.48
CA VAL A 75 21.85 1.21 -3.75
C VAL A 75 22.48 0.49 -4.93
N GLN A 76 23.76 0.10 -4.85
CA GLN A 76 24.40 -0.71 -5.87
C GLN A 76 23.68 -2.03 -6.10
N GLU A 77 23.34 -2.74 -5.04
CA GLU A 77 22.67 -4.03 -5.13
C GLU A 77 21.27 -3.90 -5.74
N VAL A 78 20.50 -2.90 -5.33
CA VAL A 78 19.14 -2.65 -5.83
C VAL A 78 19.15 -2.16 -7.27
N VAL A 79 20.08 -1.28 -7.67
CA VAL A 79 20.08 -0.63 -9.00
C VAL A 79 20.83 -1.45 -10.04
N ALA A 80 21.93 -2.10 -9.68
CA ALA A 80 22.76 -2.87 -10.61
C ALA A 80 22.21 -4.28 -10.88
N ASN A 81 21.52 -4.90 -9.91
CA ASN A 81 21.00 -6.25 -10.06
C ASN A 81 19.49 -6.23 -10.32
N LYS A 82 19.10 -6.66 -11.52
CA LYS A 82 17.70 -6.96 -11.87
C LYS A 82 17.24 -8.23 -11.16
N ASN A 83 16.82 -8.09 -9.90
CA ASN A 83 16.32 -9.22 -9.12
C ASN A 83 14.83 -9.45 -9.41
N GLY A 84 14.55 -10.30 -10.40
CA GLY A 84 13.18 -10.65 -10.79
C GLY A 84 12.38 -11.34 -9.68
N GLY A 85 13.05 -12.01 -8.74
CA GLY A 85 12.42 -12.61 -7.57
C GLY A 85 11.87 -11.57 -6.60
N LEU A 86 12.69 -10.56 -6.27
CA LEU A 86 12.26 -9.42 -5.44
C LEU A 86 11.15 -8.61 -6.11
N LEU A 87 11.23 -8.38 -7.43
CA LEU A 87 10.19 -7.70 -8.19
C LEU A 87 8.85 -8.45 -8.12
N SER A 88 8.86 -9.76 -8.39
CA SER A 88 7.65 -10.59 -8.38
C SER A 88 7.06 -10.73 -6.99
N PHE A 89 7.90 -10.94 -5.97
CA PHE A 89 7.46 -11.05 -4.58
C PHE A 89 6.91 -9.71 -4.05
N GLY A 90 7.58 -8.60 -4.36
CA GLY A 90 7.11 -7.26 -4.05
C GLY A 90 5.78 -6.96 -4.74
N ALA A 91 5.63 -7.31 -6.02
CA ALA A 91 4.38 -7.13 -6.77
C ALA A 91 3.22 -7.92 -6.15
N LEU A 92 3.43 -9.21 -5.86
CA LEU A 92 2.42 -10.06 -5.24
C LEU A 92 2.06 -9.59 -3.83
N GLY A 93 3.06 -9.22 -3.02
CA GLY A 93 2.86 -8.69 -1.67
C GLY A 93 2.10 -7.37 -1.68
N THR A 94 2.42 -6.47 -2.62
CA THR A 94 1.71 -5.19 -2.81
C THR A 94 0.27 -5.44 -3.21
N LEU A 95 0.03 -6.31 -4.20
CA LEU A 95 -1.32 -6.66 -4.66
C LEU A 95 -2.14 -7.30 -3.53
N TRP A 96 -1.53 -8.18 -2.73
CA TRP A 96 -2.19 -8.78 -1.57
C TRP A 96 -2.55 -7.74 -0.52
N ALA A 97 -1.61 -6.87 -0.14
CA ALA A 97 -1.86 -5.87 0.89
C ALA A 97 -2.89 -4.81 0.44
N ALA A 98 -2.78 -4.33 -0.81
CA ALA A 98 -3.73 -3.39 -1.39
C ALA A 98 -5.14 -3.98 -1.55
N SER A 99 -5.26 -5.25 -1.98
CA SER A 99 -6.56 -5.93 -2.04
C SER A 99 -7.21 -6.13 -0.67
N SER A 100 -6.43 -6.31 0.40
CA SER A 100 -6.96 -6.32 1.77
C SER A 100 -7.51 -4.95 2.17
N GLY A 101 -6.84 -3.85 1.80
CA GLY A 101 -7.34 -2.49 2.02
C GLY A 101 -8.66 -2.23 1.28
N MET A 102 -8.74 -2.59 0.00
CA MET A 102 -9.97 -2.44 -0.78
C MET A 102 -11.12 -3.28 -0.23
N LEU A 103 -10.83 -4.49 0.26
CA LEU A 103 -11.82 -5.33 0.93
C LEU A 103 -12.37 -4.67 2.21
N ALA A 104 -11.53 -4.01 3.00
CA ALA A 104 -11.94 -3.25 4.18
C ALA A 104 -12.85 -2.06 3.78
N ILE A 105 -12.54 -1.36 2.69
CA ILE A 105 -13.39 -0.29 2.15
C ILE A 105 -14.76 -0.85 1.73
N MET A 106 -14.79 -1.98 1.00
CA MET A 106 -16.05 -2.61 0.58
C MET A 106 -16.90 -3.02 1.78
N GLN A 107 -16.30 -3.64 2.79
CA GLN A 107 -16.99 -4.02 4.03
C GLN A 107 -17.57 -2.79 4.74
N GLN A 108 -16.81 -1.71 4.79
CA GLN A 108 -17.26 -0.48 5.43
C GLN A 108 -18.39 0.20 4.67
N LEU A 109 -18.33 0.22 3.34
CA LEU A 109 -19.42 0.72 2.48
C LEU A 109 -20.68 -0.12 2.65
N ASN A 110 -20.56 -1.44 2.71
CA ASN A 110 -21.69 -2.32 2.96
C ASN A 110 -22.36 -2.03 4.30
N ILE A 111 -21.57 -1.82 5.37
CA ILE A 111 -22.08 -1.45 6.69
C ILE A 111 -22.84 -0.13 6.63
N VAL A 112 -22.28 0.91 6.00
CA VAL A 112 -22.92 2.23 5.90
C VAL A 112 -24.21 2.19 5.07
N ASN A 113 -24.25 1.35 4.03
CA ASN A 113 -25.44 1.16 3.20
C ASN A 113 -26.42 0.11 3.75
N GLY A 114 -26.16 -0.47 4.93
CA GLY A 114 -27.01 -1.50 5.53
C GLY A 114 -27.06 -2.84 4.76
N VAL A 115 -26.12 -3.07 3.84
CA VAL A 115 -26.04 -4.27 3.03
C VAL A 115 -25.28 -5.35 3.79
N LYS A 116 -25.92 -6.50 4.05
CA LYS A 116 -25.22 -7.68 4.57
C LYS A 116 -24.45 -8.36 3.45
N GLU A 117 -23.13 -8.45 3.60
CA GLU A 117 -22.26 -9.09 2.62
C GLU A 117 -22.51 -10.62 2.63
N SER A 118 -23.10 -11.13 1.54
CA SER A 118 -23.44 -12.56 1.38
C SER A 118 -22.37 -13.32 0.58
N ARG A 119 -21.38 -12.63 0.03
CA ARG A 119 -20.32 -13.23 -0.79
C ARG A 119 -19.27 -13.92 0.09
N SER A 120 -18.87 -15.13 -0.32
CA SER A 120 -17.72 -15.84 0.28
C SER A 120 -16.44 -14.99 0.21
N PHE A 121 -15.55 -15.14 1.18
CA PHE A 121 -14.29 -14.39 1.32
C PHE A 121 -13.50 -14.30 -0.01
N PHE A 122 -13.39 -15.41 -0.74
CA PHE A 122 -12.69 -15.45 -2.03
C PHE A 122 -13.38 -14.63 -3.13
N LYS A 123 -14.73 -14.63 -3.17
CA LYS A 123 -15.51 -13.83 -4.12
C LYS A 123 -15.42 -12.35 -3.81
N ALA A 124 -15.53 -11.97 -2.54
CA ALA A 124 -15.38 -10.58 -2.10
C ALA A 124 -13.97 -10.05 -2.42
N ARG A 125 -12.93 -10.86 -2.18
CA ARG A 125 -11.55 -10.51 -2.50
C ARG A 125 -11.29 -10.40 -4.00
N GLY A 126 -11.90 -11.28 -4.81
CA GLY A 126 -11.85 -11.18 -6.27
C GLY A 126 -12.46 -9.87 -6.80
N VAL A 127 -13.61 -9.46 -6.27
CA VAL A 127 -14.24 -8.17 -6.63
C VAL A 127 -13.39 -7.00 -6.17
N ALA A 128 -12.78 -7.07 -4.98
CA ALA A 128 -11.88 -6.03 -4.47
C ALA A 128 -10.65 -5.84 -5.39
N VAL A 129 -10.03 -6.93 -5.85
CA VAL A 129 -8.92 -6.87 -6.82
C VAL A 129 -9.40 -6.30 -8.16
N LEU A 130 -10.55 -6.75 -8.67
CA LEU A 130 -11.11 -6.23 -9.93
C LEU A 130 -11.40 -4.73 -9.86
N LEU A 131 -12.02 -4.25 -8.78
CA LEU A 131 -12.26 -2.83 -8.57
C LEU A 131 -10.95 -2.04 -8.47
N MET A 132 -9.95 -2.58 -7.76
CA MET A 132 -8.64 -1.96 -7.66
C MET A 132 -7.98 -1.81 -9.03
N ILE A 133 -8.05 -2.83 -9.91
CA ILE A 133 -7.46 -2.76 -11.26
C ILE A 133 -8.29 -1.88 -12.20
N ALA A 134 -9.62 -1.86 -12.06
CA ALA A 134 -10.49 -1.07 -12.92
C ALA A 134 -10.47 0.44 -12.61
N PHE A 135 -10.24 0.81 -11.34
CA PHE A 135 -10.22 2.20 -10.89
C PHE A 135 -8.82 2.75 -10.54
N GLY A 136 -7.80 1.89 -10.42
CA GLY A 136 -6.41 2.27 -10.19
C GLY A 136 -5.64 2.48 -11.49
#